data_AF-A0A6L2LF08-F1
#
_entry.id   AF-A0A6L2LF08-F1
#
_cell.length_a   1.000
_cell.length_b   1.000
_cell.length_c   1.000
_cell.angle_alpha   90.00
_cell.angle_beta   90.00
_cell.angle_gamma   90.00
#
_symmetry.space_group_name_H-M   'P 1'
#
loop_
_entity.id
_entity.type
_entity.pdbx_description
1 polymer ?
#
loop_
_entity_poly.entity_id
_entity_poly.type
_entity_poly.pdbx_seq_one_letter_code
_entity_poly.pdbx_strand_id
1 'polypeptide(L)'
;QVMVITLKWIYKVKLDELGGILKYKANLREEVYVSQPDGFVDPDNPNHVYKLKKDLYGLKQAPRTWYDMLSSFLLSQDFSKGSVDPTLFIRRNSNDLLLVQIYVDDIIFDASTLELCDLFANLMCSKFKMSMMGKISFFLGLQISQNSRGIFINQSKYALELLKKYGFESCDPVNTPMVDKSKLDEDREWKAVDPSHYRGMIGTLLYLTASRPDLQFTICMCARYQARPTEKHVHAVKRIYRYLRGTVNRGLWYPNDSSVALIAFADADYAGCQDTR
;
A
#
# COMPACT_ATOMS: atom_id res chain seq x y z
N GLN A 1 -8.84 -6.25 -24.45
CA GLN A 1 -9.32 -5.98 -23.08
C GLN A 1 -8.13 -6.18 -22.16
N VAL A 2 -7.70 -5.15 -21.45
CA VAL A 2 -6.57 -5.24 -20.49
C VAL A 2 -7.04 -6.08 -19.30
N MET A 3 -6.27 -7.08 -18.87
CA MET A 3 -6.72 -8.04 -17.88
C MET A 3 -5.70 -8.19 -16.76
N VAL A 4 -5.91 -7.39 -15.73
CA VAL A 4 -5.06 -7.39 -14.54
C VAL A 4 -5.53 -8.47 -13.57
N ILE A 5 -4.64 -9.43 -13.29
CA ILE A 5 -4.88 -10.55 -12.38
C ILE A 5 -3.95 -10.43 -11.17
N THR A 6 -4.40 -10.97 -10.04
CA THR A 6 -3.58 -11.07 -8.83
C THR A 6 -3.24 -12.51 -8.50
N LEU A 7 -1.97 -12.72 -8.13
CA LEU A 7 -1.54 -13.92 -7.43
C LEU A 7 -1.29 -13.56 -5.98
N LYS A 8 -1.68 -14.47 -5.09
CA LYS A 8 -1.35 -14.36 -3.68
C LYS A 8 -0.60 -15.60 -3.24
N TRP A 9 0.46 -15.40 -2.47
CA TRP A 9 1.12 -16.50 -1.79
C TRP A 9 0.15 -17.17 -0.81
N ILE A 10 0.02 -18.50 -0.90
CA ILE A 10 -0.79 -19.24 0.05
C ILE A 10 0.06 -19.49 1.28
N TYR A 11 -0.35 -18.88 2.38
CA TYR A 11 0.19 -19.22 3.68
C TYR A 11 -0.34 -20.59 4.11
N LYS A 12 0.39 -21.65 3.78
CA LYS A 12 0.13 -22.97 4.34
C LYS A 12 1.02 -23.16 5.55
N VAL A 13 0.40 -23.33 6.72
CA VAL A 13 1.03 -23.98 7.86
C VAL A 13 1.43 -25.36 7.37
N LYS A 14 2.74 -25.59 7.26
CA LYS A 14 3.28 -26.94 7.11
C LYS A 14 3.65 -27.42 8.52
N LEU A 15 3.52 -28.70 8.77
CA LEU A 15 4.12 -29.31 9.95
C LEU A 15 5.37 -30.06 9.46
N ASP A 16 6.46 -30.03 10.20
CA ASP A 16 7.55 -30.98 9.97
C ASP A 16 7.14 -32.38 10.47
N GLU A 17 8.02 -33.36 10.25
CA GLU A 17 7.86 -34.74 10.71
C GLU A 17 7.72 -34.87 12.24
N LEU A 18 8.07 -33.81 12.99
CA LEU A 18 7.99 -33.72 14.44
C LEU A 18 6.78 -32.89 14.92
N GLY A 19 5.90 -32.42 14.01
CA GLY A 19 4.72 -31.63 14.35
C GLY A 19 4.98 -30.14 14.59
N GLY A 20 6.18 -29.63 14.27
CA GLY A 20 6.53 -28.21 14.37
C GLY A 20 5.94 -27.35 13.25
N ILE A 21 5.40 -26.17 13.57
CA ILE A 21 4.82 -25.24 12.58
C ILE A 21 5.90 -24.60 11.72
N LEU A 22 5.85 -24.92 10.44
CA LEU A 22 6.70 -24.41 9.36
C LEU A 22 5.95 -23.33 8.57
N LYS A 23 6.44 -22.09 8.62
CA LYS A 23 5.91 -20.93 7.88
C LYS A 23 7.05 -20.27 7.11
N TYR A 24 7.25 -20.64 5.85
CA TYR A 24 8.47 -20.31 5.10
C TYR A 24 8.20 -19.67 3.74
N LYS A 25 9.07 -18.74 3.32
CA LYS A 25 9.08 -18.14 1.99
C LYS A 25 10.33 -18.51 1.19
N ALA A 26 11.50 -18.49 1.81
CA ALA A 26 12.79 -18.66 1.19
C ALA A 26 13.85 -19.28 2.14
N ASN A 27 15.00 -19.68 1.58
CA ASN A 27 16.12 -20.22 2.35
C ASN A 27 16.96 -19.07 2.90
N LEU A 28 17.31 -19.12 4.19
CA LEU A 28 18.21 -18.13 4.80
C LEU A 28 19.63 -18.32 4.27
N ARG A 29 20.31 -17.20 3.99
CA ARG A 29 21.75 -17.19 3.64
C ARG A 29 22.65 -17.11 4.87
N GLU A 30 22.11 -16.59 5.96
CA GLU A 30 22.80 -16.37 7.23
C GLU A 30 22.25 -17.30 8.32
N GLU A 31 23.08 -17.60 9.32
CA GLU A 31 22.65 -18.37 10.47
C GLU A 31 21.87 -17.47 11.43
N VAL A 32 20.59 -17.79 11.62
CA VAL A 32 19.70 -17.02 12.48
C VAL A 32 19.25 -17.90 13.61
N TYR A 33 19.42 -17.41 14.82
CA TYR A 33 18.93 -18.03 16.04
C TYR A 33 17.82 -17.17 16.62
N VAL A 34 16.75 -17.80 17.09
CA VAL A 34 15.62 -17.13 17.73
C VAL A 34 15.39 -17.71 19.11
N SER A 35 14.93 -16.87 20.04
CA SER A 35 14.42 -17.34 21.32
C SER A 35 13.28 -18.34 21.09
N GLN A 36 13.15 -19.29 22.01
CA GLN A 36 12.05 -20.25 21.96
C GLN A 36 10.73 -19.47 22.11
N PRO A 37 9.79 -19.60 21.15
CA PRO A 37 8.52 -18.89 21.25
C PRO A 37 7.67 -19.48 22.38
N ASP A 38 6.83 -18.64 22.97
CA ASP A 38 5.92 -19.04 24.05
C ASP A 38 5.07 -20.25 23.61
N GLY A 39 5.06 -21.30 24.45
CA GLY A 39 4.37 -22.57 24.16
C GLY A 39 5.21 -23.61 23.39
N PHE A 40 6.43 -23.28 22.97
CA PHE A 40 7.38 -24.20 22.32
C PHE A 40 8.72 -24.25 23.05
N VAL A 41 8.75 -23.93 24.34
CA VAL A 41 9.97 -24.05 25.15
C VAL A 41 10.23 -25.52 25.43
N ASP A 42 11.42 -25.98 25.08
CA ASP A 42 11.92 -27.31 25.41
C ASP A 42 12.07 -27.43 26.95
N PRO A 43 11.35 -28.35 27.60
CA PRO A 43 11.39 -28.51 29.05
C PRO A 43 12.75 -28.98 29.55
N ASP A 44 13.49 -29.73 28.74
CA ASP A 44 14.82 -30.24 29.09
C ASP A 44 15.91 -29.19 28.79
N ASN A 45 15.65 -28.26 27.87
CA ASN A 45 16.60 -27.23 27.43
C ASN A 45 16.00 -25.80 27.41
N PRO A 46 15.58 -25.25 28.56
CA PRO A 46 14.82 -24.00 28.61
C PRO A 46 15.61 -22.77 28.14
N ASN A 47 16.94 -22.80 28.26
CA ASN A 47 17.83 -21.69 27.87
C ASN A 47 18.37 -21.79 26.44
N HIS A 48 17.97 -22.82 25.69
CA HIS A 48 18.42 -22.96 24.30
C HIS A 48 17.68 -21.99 23.37
N VAL A 49 18.21 -21.87 22.16
CA VAL A 49 17.65 -21.08 21.06
C VAL A 49 17.46 -21.96 19.85
N TYR A 50 16.45 -21.65 19.03
CA TYR A 50 16.21 -22.38 17.79
C TYR A 50 17.01 -21.78 16.65
N LYS A 51 17.76 -22.62 15.93
CA LYS A 51 18.39 -22.27 14.65
C LYS A 51 17.34 -22.34 13.54
N LEU A 52 17.08 -21.23 12.87
CA LEU A 52 16.15 -21.20 11.76
C LEU A 52 16.79 -21.83 10.51
N LYS A 53 16.14 -22.85 9.96
CA LYS A 53 16.53 -23.49 8.69
C LYS A 53 16.05 -22.70 7.46
N LYS A 54 15.02 -21.87 7.62
CA LYS A 54 14.35 -21.08 6.57
C LYS A 54 13.85 -19.77 7.14
N ASP A 55 13.55 -18.82 6.26
CA ASP A 55 13.11 -17.51 6.69
C ASP A 55 11.72 -17.58 7.36
N LEU A 56 11.54 -16.78 8.40
CA LEU A 56 10.29 -16.68 9.14
C LEU A 56 9.73 -15.27 8.97
N TYR A 57 8.41 -15.16 8.93
CA TYR A 57 7.76 -13.86 8.96
C TYR A 57 8.16 -13.08 10.22
N GLY A 58 8.48 -11.79 10.07
CA GLY A 58 8.99 -10.94 11.14
C GLY A 58 10.52 -10.83 11.18
N LEU A 59 11.26 -11.69 10.48
CA LEU A 59 12.69 -11.47 10.27
C LEU A 59 12.93 -10.27 9.34
N LYS A 60 13.85 -9.38 9.71
CA LYS A 60 14.24 -8.21 8.89
C LYS A 60 14.70 -8.58 7.47
N GLN A 61 15.30 -9.77 7.31
CA GLN A 61 15.87 -10.28 6.07
C GLN A 61 14.88 -11.13 5.24
N ALA A 62 13.77 -11.59 5.81
CA ALA A 62 12.83 -12.47 5.11
C ALA A 62 12.23 -11.82 3.86
N PRO A 63 11.75 -10.55 3.88
CA PRO A 63 11.21 -9.91 2.68
C PRO A 63 12.24 -9.83 1.55
N ARG A 64 13.50 -9.54 1.89
CA ARG A 64 14.58 -9.43 0.90
C ARG A 64 14.95 -10.79 0.30
N THR A 65 15.06 -11.80 1.16
CA THR A 65 15.40 -13.17 0.73
C THR A 65 14.32 -13.74 -0.18
N TRP A 66 13.06 -13.50 0.16
CA TRP A 66 11.91 -13.81 -0.68
C TRP A 66 11.99 -13.11 -2.05
N TYR A 67 12.18 -11.79 -2.06
CA TYR A 67 12.30 -11.03 -3.30
C TYR A 67 13.47 -11.52 -4.17
N ASP A 68 14.64 -11.79 -3.59
CA ASP A 68 15.80 -12.27 -4.34
C ASP A 68 15.54 -13.66 -4.98
N MET A 69 14.85 -14.56 -4.27
CA MET A 69 14.44 -15.87 -4.79
C MET A 69 13.45 -15.73 -5.95
N LEU A 70 12.39 -14.94 -5.76
CA LEU A 70 11.36 -14.70 -6.78
C LEU A 70 11.95 -14.00 -8.00
N SER A 71 12.76 -12.96 -7.78
CA SER A 71 13.47 -12.23 -8.82
C SER A 71 14.36 -13.17 -9.64
N SER A 72 15.16 -14.02 -8.98
CA SER A 72 16.06 -14.93 -9.69
C SER A 72 15.29 -15.94 -10.55
N PHE A 73 14.16 -16.42 -10.04
CA PHE A 73 13.27 -17.29 -10.81
C PHE A 73 12.68 -16.57 -12.03
N LEU A 74 12.11 -15.37 -11.87
CA LEU A 74 11.54 -14.62 -13.00
C LEU A 74 12.61 -14.32 -14.07
N LEU A 75 13.82 -13.91 -13.66
CA LEU A 75 14.93 -13.71 -14.60
C LEU A 75 15.30 -14.98 -15.37
N SER A 76 15.19 -16.16 -14.75
CA SER A 76 15.39 -17.46 -15.44
C SER A 76 14.27 -17.85 -16.40
N GLN A 77 13.15 -17.10 -16.40
CA GLN A 77 11.96 -17.32 -17.23
C GLN A 77 11.81 -16.19 -18.27
N ASP A 78 12.95 -15.62 -18.69
CA ASP A 78 13.08 -14.57 -19.71
C ASP A 78 12.40 -13.23 -19.36
N PHE A 79 12.18 -12.96 -18.07
CA PHE A 79 11.81 -11.61 -17.64
C PHE A 79 13.02 -10.70 -17.53
N SER A 80 12.80 -9.42 -17.80
CA SER A 80 13.72 -8.33 -17.51
C SER A 80 13.17 -7.46 -16.38
N LYS A 81 14.03 -6.80 -15.61
CA LYS A 81 13.60 -5.80 -14.62
C LYS A 81 13.32 -4.46 -15.29
N GLY A 82 12.36 -3.71 -14.77
CA GLY A 82 12.15 -2.32 -15.12
C GLY A 82 13.40 -1.48 -14.82
N SER A 83 13.68 -0.49 -15.67
CA SER A 83 14.82 0.41 -15.51
C SER A 83 14.66 1.38 -14.35
N VAL A 84 13.42 1.81 -14.08
CA VAL A 84 13.07 2.76 -13.02
C VAL A 84 12.64 2.03 -11.76
N ASP A 85 11.77 1.02 -11.90
CA ASP A 85 11.29 0.21 -10.78
C ASP A 85 11.85 -1.23 -10.90
N PRO A 86 12.79 -1.64 -10.02
CA PRO A 86 13.36 -2.99 -10.04
C PRO A 86 12.38 -4.08 -9.57
N THR A 87 11.21 -3.70 -9.04
CA THR A 87 10.15 -4.63 -8.63
C THR A 87 9.11 -4.87 -9.73
N LEU A 88 9.21 -4.12 -10.84
CA LEU A 88 8.51 -4.38 -12.10
C LEU A 88 9.33 -5.35 -12.96
N PHE A 89 8.69 -6.41 -13.43
CA PHE A 89 9.25 -7.40 -14.34
C PHE A 89 8.46 -7.39 -15.64
N ILE A 90 9.18 -7.43 -16.75
CA ILE A 90 8.62 -7.29 -18.09
C ILE A 90 9.15 -8.44 -18.95
N ARG A 91 8.23 -9.20 -19.55
CA ARG A 91 8.53 -10.17 -20.61
C ARG A 91 7.83 -9.75 -21.88
N ARG A 92 8.59 -9.64 -22.97
CA ARG A 92 8.09 -9.23 -24.30
C ARG A 92 8.48 -10.28 -25.32
N ASN A 93 7.48 -10.88 -25.96
CA ASN A 93 7.66 -11.84 -27.04
C ASN A 93 6.88 -11.35 -28.27
N SER A 94 7.57 -10.74 -29.24
CA SER A 94 6.93 -10.19 -30.45
C SER A 94 5.79 -9.21 -30.11
N ASN A 95 4.53 -9.66 -30.19
CA ASN A 95 3.33 -8.86 -29.86
C ASN A 95 2.82 -9.09 -28.43
N ASP A 96 3.36 -10.08 -27.72
CA ASP A 96 2.94 -10.44 -26.39
C ASP A 96 3.69 -9.66 -25.33
N LEU A 97 2.94 -9.14 -24.38
CA LEU A 97 3.45 -8.38 -23.25
C LEU A 97 2.92 -8.99 -21.96
N LEU A 98 3.83 -9.26 -21.03
CA LEU A 98 3.51 -9.70 -19.68
C LEU A 98 4.25 -8.79 -18.69
N LEU A 99 3.47 -8.11 -17.86
CA LEU A 99 3.93 -7.21 -16.82
C LEU A 99 3.66 -7.84 -15.46
N VAL A 100 4.65 -7.88 -14.58
CA VAL A 100 4.53 -8.44 -13.23
C VAL A 100 5.12 -7.44 -12.26
N GLN A 101 4.30 -6.91 -11.36
CA GLN A 101 4.70 -6.01 -10.30
C GLN A 101 4.63 -6.74 -8.96
N ILE A 102 5.72 -6.64 -8.19
CA ILE A 102 5.84 -7.32 -6.88
C ILE A 102 5.81 -6.28 -5.77
N TYR A 103 4.92 -6.46 -4.81
CA TYR A 103 4.92 -5.73 -3.55
C TYR A 103 5.02 -6.72 -2.39
N VAL A 104 6.23 -6.93 -1.88
CA VAL A 104 6.52 -7.91 -0.82
C VAL A 104 5.96 -9.29 -1.19
N ASP A 105 4.80 -9.67 -0.66
CA ASP A 105 4.14 -10.97 -0.87
C ASP A 105 3.00 -10.93 -1.88
N ASP A 106 2.53 -9.74 -2.23
CA ASP A 106 1.44 -9.54 -3.16
C ASP A 106 2.00 -9.32 -4.57
N ILE A 107 1.49 -10.09 -5.53
CA ILE A 107 1.92 -10.02 -6.93
C ILE A 107 0.71 -9.65 -7.78
N ILE A 108 0.84 -8.53 -8.49
CA ILE A 108 -0.12 -8.10 -9.50
C ILE A 108 0.55 -8.25 -10.87
N PHE A 109 -0.17 -8.81 -11.82
CA PHE A 109 0.34 -8.98 -13.17
C PHE A 109 -0.75 -8.74 -14.21
N ASP A 110 -0.33 -8.40 -15.42
CA ASP A 110 -1.20 -8.13 -16.56
C ASP A 110 -0.54 -8.68 -17.83
N ALA A 111 -1.37 -9.18 -18.75
CA ALA A 111 -0.90 -9.77 -19.98
C ALA A 111 -1.75 -9.36 -21.19
N SER A 112 -1.16 -9.44 -22.39
CA SER A 112 -1.86 -9.18 -23.65
C SER A 112 -2.97 -10.19 -23.95
N THR A 113 -2.88 -11.42 -23.43
CA THR A 113 -3.84 -12.51 -23.70
C THR A 113 -4.18 -13.32 -22.45
N LEU A 114 -5.36 -13.94 -22.45
CA LEU A 114 -5.81 -14.87 -21.39
C LEU A 114 -4.88 -16.09 -21.27
N GLU A 115 -4.41 -16.61 -22.39
CA GLU A 115 -3.49 -17.75 -22.42
C GLU A 115 -2.18 -17.46 -21.70
N LEU A 116 -1.61 -16.26 -21.89
CA LEU A 116 -0.41 -15.84 -21.15
C LEU A 116 -0.65 -15.72 -19.66
N CYS A 117 -1.85 -15.29 -19.26
CA CYS A 117 -2.20 -15.23 -17.85
C CYS A 117 -2.24 -16.62 -17.22
N ASP A 118 -2.87 -17.59 -17.87
CA ASP A 118 -2.93 -18.96 -17.38
C ASP A 118 -1.54 -19.61 -17.38
N LEU A 119 -0.74 -19.39 -18.43
CA LEU A 119 0.66 -19.85 -18.49
C LEU A 119 1.50 -19.27 -17.37
N PHE A 120 1.39 -17.96 -17.09
CA PHE A 120 2.12 -17.33 -16.00
C PHE A 120 1.65 -17.83 -14.63
N ALA A 121 0.33 -17.94 -14.43
CA ALA A 121 -0.23 -18.46 -13.18
C ALA A 121 0.25 -19.90 -12.92
N ASN A 122 0.24 -20.76 -13.94
CA ASN A 122 0.73 -22.14 -13.85
C ASN A 122 2.23 -22.19 -13.59
N LEU A 123 3.03 -21.35 -14.27
CA LEU A 123 4.47 -21.23 -14.04
C LEU A 123 4.77 -20.87 -12.59
N MET A 124 4.08 -19.86 -12.06
CA MET A 124 4.24 -19.42 -10.67
C MET A 124 3.79 -20.51 -9.69
N CYS A 125 2.64 -21.13 -9.90
CA CYS A 125 2.13 -22.22 -9.07
C CYS A 125 2.99 -23.49 -9.10
N SER A 126 3.73 -23.73 -10.20
CA SER A 126 4.64 -24.88 -10.31
C SER A 126 5.87 -24.72 -9.40
N LYS A 127 6.37 -23.49 -9.25
CA LYS A 127 7.55 -23.18 -8.43
C LYS A 127 7.19 -22.84 -6.99
N PHE A 128 6.07 -22.15 -6.82
CA PHE A 128 5.68 -21.47 -5.60
C PHE A 128 4.29 -21.91 -5.13
N LYS A 129 4.08 -21.98 -3.82
CA LYS A 129 2.75 -22.28 -3.26
C LYS A 129 1.87 -21.03 -3.31
N MET A 130 1.36 -20.73 -4.49
CA MET A 130 0.51 -19.58 -4.75
C MET A 130 -0.90 -20.01 -5.17
N SER A 131 -1.84 -19.09 -5.02
CA SER A 131 -3.21 -19.21 -5.55
C SER A 131 -3.49 -18.04 -6.46
N MET A 132 -4.10 -18.32 -7.60
CA MET A 132 -4.69 -17.29 -8.45
C MET A 132 -5.94 -16.73 -7.78
N MET A 133 -5.99 -15.41 -7.60
CA MET A 133 -7.12 -14.72 -6.98
C MET A 133 -8.10 -14.16 -8.02
N GLY A 134 -7.80 -14.34 -9.30
CA GLY A 134 -8.61 -13.87 -10.41
C GLY A 134 -8.46 -12.36 -10.63
N LYS A 135 -9.50 -11.74 -11.19
CA LYS A 135 -9.52 -10.30 -11.47
C LYS A 135 -9.36 -9.49 -10.18
N ILE A 136 -8.56 -8.46 -10.26
CA ILE A 136 -8.25 -7.61 -9.12
C ILE A 136 -9.47 -6.79 -8.69
N SER A 137 -9.87 -6.94 -7.43
CA SER A 137 -10.91 -6.13 -6.79
C SER A 137 -10.39 -5.33 -5.60
N PHE A 138 -9.26 -5.76 -5.02
CA PHE A 138 -8.63 -5.13 -3.88
C PHE A 138 -7.11 -5.36 -3.93
N PHE A 139 -6.31 -4.31 -3.70
CA PHE A 139 -4.85 -4.40 -3.67
C PHE A 139 -4.27 -3.31 -2.77
N LEU A 140 -3.46 -3.68 -1.77
CA LEU A 140 -2.80 -2.74 -0.85
C LEU A 140 -3.73 -1.66 -0.27
N GLY A 141 -4.94 -2.03 0.13
CA GLY A 141 -5.91 -1.07 0.69
C GLY A 141 -6.72 -0.28 -0.35
N LEU A 142 -6.45 -0.46 -1.65
CA LEU A 142 -7.19 0.16 -2.75
C LEU A 142 -8.28 -0.78 -3.26
N GLN A 143 -9.48 -0.24 -3.44
CA GLN A 143 -10.60 -0.88 -4.12
C GLN A 143 -10.49 -0.61 -5.61
N ILE A 144 -10.56 -1.67 -6.42
CA ILE A 144 -10.39 -1.59 -7.87
C ILE A 144 -11.64 -2.13 -8.53
N SER A 145 -12.17 -1.40 -9.50
CA SER A 145 -13.33 -1.81 -10.30
C SER A 145 -13.01 -1.59 -11.76
N GLN A 146 -13.07 -2.65 -12.56
CA GLN A 146 -12.70 -2.63 -13.97
C GLN A 146 -13.95 -2.87 -14.82
N ASN A 147 -14.12 -2.08 -15.87
CA ASN A 147 -15.16 -2.30 -16.87
C ASN A 147 -14.63 -1.99 -18.29
N SER A 148 -15.48 -2.14 -19.29
CA SER A 148 -15.10 -1.93 -20.69
C SER A 148 -14.66 -0.50 -21.02
N ARG A 149 -14.95 0.48 -20.16
CA ARG A 149 -14.57 1.91 -20.34
C ARG A 149 -13.31 2.29 -19.59
N GLY A 150 -12.81 1.47 -18.66
CA GLY A 150 -11.64 1.83 -17.86
C GLY A 150 -11.59 1.19 -16.47
N ILE A 151 -10.66 1.72 -15.67
CA ILE A 151 -10.35 1.26 -14.31
C ILE A 151 -10.67 2.37 -13.31
N PHE A 152 -11.46 2.04 -12.30
CA PHE A 152 -11.75 2.91 -11.16
C PHE A 152 -10.99 2.43 -9.93
N ILE A 153 -10.27 3.33 -9.27
CA ILE A 153 -9.50 3.05 -8.04
C ILE A 153 -9.99 3.98 -6.93
N ASN A 154 -10.37 3.45 -5.78
CA ASN A 154 -10.84 4.26 -4.65
C ASN A 154 -10.46 3.63 -3.29
N GLN A 155 -10.69 4.38 -2.21
CA GLN A 155 -10.47 3.94 -0.82
C GLN A 155 -11.73 4.17 0.03
N SER A 156 -12.92 3.96 -0.53
CA SER A 156 -14.20 4.28 0.11
C SER A 156 -14.36 3.57 1.47
N LYS A 157 -13.97 2.30 1.55
CA LYS A 157 -14.01 1.53 2.79
C LYS A 157 -13.10 2.13 3.87
N TYR A 158 -11.87 2.47 3.49
CA TYR A 158 -10.92 3.12 4.41
C TYR A 158 -11.41 4.50 4.85
N ALA A 159 -12.00 5.29 3.93
CA ALA A 159 -12.58 6.58 4.25
C ALA A 159 -13.71 6.47 5.28
N LEU A 160 -14.59 5.47 5.17
CA LEU A 160 -15.66 5.23 6.15
C LEU A 160 -15.09 4.82 7.52
N GLU A 161 -14.13 3.90 7.55
CA GLU A 161 -13.44 3.48 8.79
C GLU A 161 -12.71 4.66 9.46
N LEU A 162 -12.11 5.54 8.65
CA LEU A 162 -11.47 6.76 9.12
C LEU A 162 -12.47 7.73 9.76
N LEU A 163 -13.60 7.98 9.09
CA LEU A 163 -14.67 8.83 9.62
C LEU A 163 -15.22 8.25 10.93
N LYS A 164 -15.40 6.93 11.02
CA LYS A 164 -15.78 6.24 12.26
C LYS A 164 -14.78 6.46 13.38
N LYS A 165 -13.49 6.23 13.09
CA LYS A 165 -12.41 6.35 14.08
C LYS A 165 -12.37 7.72 14.75
N TYR A 166 -12.67 8.79 14.02
CA TYR A 166 -12.62 10.17 14.54
C TYR A 166 -14.00 10.77 14.84
N GLY A 167 -15.09 10.00 14.75
CA GLY A 167 -16.45 10.45 15.11
C GLY A 167 -17.13 11.36 14.08
N PHE A 168 -16.85 11.17 12.78
CA PHE A 168 -17.38 11.96 11.66
C PHE A 168 -18.38 11.19 10.75
N GLU A 169 -18.91 10.03 11.20
CA GLU A 169 -19.88 9.24 10.41
C GLU A 169 -21.19 9.99 10.13
N SER A 170 -21.66 10.79 11.09
CA SER A 170 -22.93 11.53 11.04
C SER A 170 -22.76 13.04 10.94
N CYS A 171 -21.60 13.51 10.48
CA CYS A 171 -21.36 14.96 10.33
C CYS A 171 -21.99 15.53 9.06
N ASP A 172 -22.35 16.81 9.10
CA ASP A 172 -22.80 17.53 7.90
C ASP A 172 -21.63 17.73 6.93
N PRO A 173 -21.77 17.31 5.66
CA PRO A 173 -20.70 17.43 4.69
C PRO A 173 -20.44 18.89 4.31
N VAL A 174 -19.24 19.16 3.79
CA VAL A 174 -18.88 20.46 3.20
C VAL A 174 -18.32 20.27 1.79
N ASN A 175 -18.42 21.29 0.96
CA ASN A 175 -18.06 21.20 -0.46
C ASN A 175 -16.55 21.34 -0.73
N THR A 176 -15.77 21.88 0.20
CA THR A 176 -14.33 22.10 0.04
C THR A 176 -13.53 21.62 1.25
N PRO A 177 -12.34 21.03 1.06
CA PRO A 177 -11.52 20.52 2.15
C PRO A 177 -10.88 21.66 2.98
N MET A 178 -10.66 22.82 2.37
CA MET A 178 -10.09 24.03 3.00
C MET A 178 -10.97 25.26 2.69
N VAL A 179 -10.89 26.30 3.51
CA VAL A 179 -11.61 27.56 3.29
C VAL A 179 -10.76 28.45 2.38
N ASP A 180 -11.37 29.04 1.37
CA ASP A 180 -10.75 30.06 0.52
C ASP A 180 -10.29 31.22 1.43
N LYS A 181 -8.97 31.41 1.58
CA LYS A 181 -8.29 32.38 2.47
C LYS A 181 -8.04 31.98 3.93
N SER A 182 -8.31 30.75 4.37
CA SER A 182 -7.80 30.33 5.69
C SER A 182 -6.28 30.12 5.62
N LYS A 183 -5.51 31.15 5.98
CA LYS A 183 -4.09 30.99 6.21
C LYS A 183 -3.91 30.30 7.56
N LEU A 184 -3.42 29.06 7.51
CA LEU A 184 -2.87 28.43 8.69
C LEU A 184 -1.53 29.10 9.01
N ASP A 185 -1.24 29.18 10.29
CA ASP A 185 -0.12 29.90 10.90
C ASP A 185 0.14 29.25 12.27
N GLU A 186 1.28 29.56 12.90
CA GLU A 186 1.57 28.97 14.21
C GLU A 186 0.60 29.40 15.32
N ASP A 187 -0.11 30.53 15.13
CA ASP A 187 -1.05 31.21 16.02
C ASP A 187 -1.00 30.76 17.48
N ARG A 188 -0.08 31.38 18.21
CA ARG A 188 0.28 31.04 19.61
C ARG A 188 -0.82 31.35 20.61
N GLU A 189 -1.83 32.11 20.20
CA GLU A 189 -2.98 32.46 21.04
C GLU A 189 -3.93 31.27 21.22
N TRP A 190 -3.96 30.33 20.26
CA TRP A 190 -4.79 29.14 20.40
C TRP A 190 -4.16 28.10 21.31
N LYS A 191 -5.02 27.40 22.04
CA LYS A 191 -4.62 26.32 22.92
C LYS A 191 -3.88 25.22 22.14
N ALA A 192 -2.71 24.85 22.64
CA ALA A 192 -1.96 23.70 22.14
C ALA A 192 -2.77 22.41 22.35
N VAL A 193 -2.67 21.49 21.39
CA VAL A 193 -3.33 20.17 21.45
C VAL A 193 -2.28 19.06 21.53
N ASP A 194 -2.71 17.86 21.91
CA ASP A 194 -1.83 16.69 21.93
C ASP A 194 -1.22 16.43 20.52
N PRO A 195 0.12 16.54 20.38
CA PRO A 195 0.78 16.29 19.10
C PRO A 195 0.60 14.85 18.62
N SER A 196 0.48 13.87 19.52
CA SER A 196 0.35 12.47 19.16
C SER A 196 -0.99 12.21 18.47
N HIS A 197 -2.09 12.70 19.05
CA HIS A 197 -3.41 12.64 18.44
C HIS A 197 -3.44 13.34 17.07
N TYR A 198 -2.89 14.56 16.99
CA TYR A 198 -2.85 15.32 15.74
C TYR A 198 -2.06 14.60 14.64
N ARG A 199 -0.86 14.09 14.96
CA ARG A 199 -0.05 13.28 14.03
C ARG A 199 -0.80 12.03 13.57
N GLY A 200 -1.58 11.40 14.45
CA GLY A 200 -2.45 10.28 14.08
C GLY A 200 -3.51 10.67 13.05
N MET A 201 -4.17 11.83 13.23
CA MET A 201 -5.15 12.36 12.26
C MET A 201 -4.49 12.62 10.90
N ILE A 202 -3.35 13.30 10.89
CA ILE A 202 -2.62 13.61 9.65
C ILE A 202 -2.12 12.34 8.97
N GLY A 203 -1.51 11.40 9.71
CA GLY A 203 -0.98 10.16 9.15
C GLY A 203 -2.05 9.30 8.48
N THR A 204 -3.25 9.22 9.08
CA THR A 204 -4.37 8.49 8.47
C THR A 204 -4.93 9.19 7.24
N LEU A 205 -5.00 10.53 7.24
CA LEU A 205 -5.39 11.29 6.06
C LEU A 205 -4.37 11.18 4.91
N LEU A 206 -3.06 11.18 5.22
CA LEU A 206 -1.99 10.98 4.24
C LEU A 206 -2.12 9.65 3.50
N TYR A 207 -2.56 8.59 4.17
CA TYR A 207 -2.78 7.29 3.51
C TYR A 207 -3.90 7.34 2.45
N LEU A 208 -4.88 8.23 2.63
CA LEU A 208 -6.01 8.39 1.71
C LEU A 208 -5.62 9.12 0.41
N THR A 209 -4.52 9.90 0.41
CA THR A 209 -4.15 10.71 -0.76
C THR A 209 -3.74 9.88 -1.97
N ALA A 210 -3.40 8.60 -1.77
CA ALA A 210 -3.11 7.65 -2.85
C ALA A 210 -4.24 7.55 -3.89
N SER A 211 -5.51 7.63 -3.46
CA SER A 211 -6.67 7.66 -4.37
C SER A 211 -7.41 9.02 -4.38
N ARG A 212 -6.97 9.97 -3.56
CA ARG A 212 -7.61 11.28 -3.34
C ARG A 212 -6.60 12.43 -3.46
N PRO A 213 -6.04 12.68 -4.67
CA PRO A 213 -5.10 13.78 -4.88
C PRO A 213 -5.73 15.16 -4.58
N ASP A 214 -7.07 15.27 -4.65
CA ASP A 214 -7.81 16.49 -4.28
C ASP A 214 -7.64 16.88 -2.80
N LEU A 215 -7.24 15.94 -1.93
CA LEU A 215 -6.96 16.20 -0.53
C LEU A 215 -5.50 16.55 -0.25
N GLN A 216 -4.58 16.23 -1.17
CA GLN A 216 -3.13 16.29 -0.98
C GLN A 216 -2.69 17.65 -0.45
N PHE A 217 -3.07 18.72 -1.14
CA PHE A 217 -2.70 20.09 -0.76
C PHE A 217 -3.13 20.42 0.67
N THR A 218 -4.41 20.18 1.00
CA THR A 218 -4.97 20.56 2.30
C THR A 218 -4.32 19.78 3.44
N ILE A 219 -4.07 18.48 3.25
CA ILE A 219 -3.40 17.64 4.25
C ILE A 219 -1.94 18.07 4.42
N CYS A 220 -1.21 18.35 3.34
CA CYS A 220 0.16 18.84 3.40
C CYS A 220 0.28 20.18 4.13
N MET A 221 -0.68 21.08 3.97
CA MET A 221 -0.74 22.34 4.72
C MET A 221 -0.89 22.09 6.22
N CYS A 222 -1.84 21.24 6.62
CA CYS A 222 -2.03 20.87 8.03
C CYS A 222 -0.81 20.15 8.62
N ALA A 223 -0.15 19.28 7.84
CA ALA A 223 1.01 18.50 8.30
C ALA A 223 2.19 19.37 8.77
N ARG A 224 2.31 20.62 8.30
CA ARG A 224 3.38 21.56 8.70
C ARG A 224 3.40 21.83 10.20
N TYR A 225 2.24 21.76 10.86
CA TYR A 225 2.06 22.14 12.26
C TYR A 225 2.14 20.95 13.23
N GLN A 226 2.58 19.77 12.76
CA GLN A 226 2.66 18.54 13.57
C GLN A 226 3.63 18.61 14.77
N ALA A 227 4.54 19.56 14.80
CA ALA A 227 5.47 19.77 15.90
C ALA A 227 4.78 20.40 17.12
N ARG A 228 3.93 21.41 16.87
CA ARG A 228 3.20 22.16 17.89
C ARG A 228 1.80 22.53 17.36
N PRO A 229 0.88 21.56 17.27
CA PRO A 229 -0.46 21.82 16.76
C PRO A 229 -1.31 22.57 17.79
N THR A 230 -2.31 23.28 17.30
CA THR A 230 -3.27 24.05 18.11
C THR A 230 -4.71 23.69 17.72
N GLU A 231 -5.69 24.16 18.49
CA GLU A 231 -7.11 23.94 18.17
C GLU A 231 -7.51 24.46 16.78
N LYS A 232 -6.89 25.56 16.32
CA LYS A 232 -7.04 26.10 14.96
C LYS A 232 -6.69 25.05 13.90
N HIS A 233 -5.57 24.35 14.09
CA HIS A 233 -5.12 23.27 13.22
C HIS A 233 -6.06 22.08 13.25
N VAL A 234 -6.57 21.71 14.43
CA VAL A 234 -7.56 20.64 14.56
C VAL A 234 -8.85 20.99 13.82
N HIS A 235 -9.33 22.24 13.91
CA HIS A 235 -10.51 22.69 13.17
C HIS A 235 -10.33 22.54 11.66
N ALA A 236 -9.16 22.85 11.13
CA ALA A 236 -8.85 22.62 9.71
C ALA A 236 -8.95 21.13 9.35
N VAL A 237 -8.39 20.24 10.16
CA VAL A 237 -8.47 18.79 9.93
C VAL A 237 -9.92 18.27 10.04
N LYS A 238 -10.70 18.76 11.01
CA LYS A 238 -12.13 18.42 11.14
C LYS A 238 -12.92 18.81 9.88
N ARG A 239 -12.57 19.93 9.23
CA ARG A 239 -13.17 20.31 7.94
C ARG A 239 -12.86 19.28 6.85
N ILE A 240 -11.62 18.77 6.79
CA ILE A 240 -11.23 17.71 5.84
C ILE A 240 -12.13 16.47 6.03
N TYR A 241 -12.40 16.06 7.27
CA TYR A 241 -13.31 14.93 7.51
C TYR A 241 -14.74 15.20 7.06
N ARG A 242 -15.27 16.42 7.27
CA ARG A 242 -16.59 16.80 6.74
C ARG A 242 -16.62 16.78 5.21
N TYR A 243 -15.58 17.24 4.55
CA TYR A 243 -15.48 17.16 3.09
C TYR A 243 -15.39 15.71 2.62
N LEU A 244 -14.59 14.89 3.31
CA LEU A 244 -14.47 13.47 3.03
C LEU A 244 -15.82 12.76 3.16
N ARG A 245 -16.63 13.12 4.17
CA ARG A 245 -17.98 12.55 4.36
C ARG A 245 -18.89 12.73 3.15
N GLY A 246 -18.85 13.89 2.52
CA GLY A 246 -19.61 14.18 1.29
C GLY A 246 -19.00 13.57 0.02
N THR A 247 -17.77 13.08 0.10
CA THR A 247 -16.99 12.64 -1.07
C THR A 247 -16.39 11.23 -0.91
N VAL A 248 -16.95 10.40 -0.02
CA VAL A 248 -16.43 9.06 0.32
C VAL A 248 -16.20 8.19 -0.92
N ASN A 249 -17.12 8.25 -1.88
CA ASN A 249 -17.09 7.40 -3.08
C ASN A 249 -16.20 7.96 -4.21
N ARG A 250 -15.47 9.07 -3.98
CA ARG A 250 -14.52 9.60 -4.98
C ARG A 250 -13.27 8.73 -5.06
N GLY A 251 -12.68 8.72 -6.25
CA GLY A 251 -11.47 7.98 -6.56
C GLY A 251 -10.90 8.41 -7.91
N LEU A 252 -9.93 7.65 -8.39
CA LEU A 252 -9.26 7.87 -9.67
C LEU A 252 -9.94 7.05 -10.77
N TRP A 253 -10.23 7.70 -11.89
CA TRP A 253 -10.74 7.05 -13.08
C TRP A 253 -9.68 7.07 -14.18
N TYR A 254 -9.31 5.88 -14.65
CA TYR A 254 -8.38 5.66 -15.74
C TYR A 254 -9.17 5.13 -16.95
N PRO A 255 -9.60 6.02 -17.86
CA PRO A 255 -10.36 5.62 -19.02
C PRO A 255 -9.48 4.86 -20.02
N ASN A 256 -10.08 3.94 -20.77
CA ASN A 256 -9.36 3.08 -21.73
C ASN A 256 -9.01 3.78 -23.05
N ASP A 257 -9.57 4.97 -23.30
CA ASP A 257 -9.37 5.80 -24.48
C ASP A 257 -8.41 6.97 -24.20
N SER A 258 -7.76 7.00 -23.02
CA SER A 258 -6.80 8.04 -22.68
C SER A 258 -5.55 7.94 -23.54
N SER A 259 -5.09 9.08 -24.07
CA SER A 259 -3.74 9.20 -24.61
C SER A 259 -2.70 8.99 -23.50
N VAL A 260 -1.57 8.35 -23.82
CA VAL A 260 -0.41 8.25 -22.91
C VAL A 260 0.38 9.56 -22.97
N ALA A 261 -0.21 10.64 -22.47
CA ALA A 261 0.42 11.95 -22.37
C ALA A 261 0.50 12.37 -20.90
N LEU A 262 1.71 12.70 -20.44
CA LEU A 262 1.91 13.25 -19.10
C LEU A 262 1.64 14.76 -19.16
N ILE A 263 0.55 15.19 -18.53
CA ILE A 263 0.22 16.62 -18.36
C ILE A 263 0.46 16.96 -16.90
N ALA A 264 1.37 17.90 -16.64
CA ALA A 264 1.69 18.39 -15.31
C ALA A 264 1.37 19.89 -15.22
N PHE A 265 0.79 20.29 -14.10
CA PHE A 265 0.54 21.68 -13.75
C PHE A 265 1.39 22.01 -12.52
N ALA A 266 2.06 23.16 -12.55
CA ALA A 266 2.80 23.69 -11.41
C ALA A 266 2.29 25.09 -11.10
N ASP A 267 2.08 25.37 -9.82
CA ASP A 267 1.68 26.67 -9.31
C ASP A 267 2.64 27.08 -8.19
N ALA A 268 3.00 28.35 -8.13
CA ALA A 268 3.95 28.90 -7.18
C ALA A 268 3.42 30.22 -6.64
N ASP A 269 3.29 30.33 -5.32
CA ASP A 269 2.85 31.54 -4.64
C ASP A 269 4.02 32.28 -3.98
N TYR A 270 4.28 33.52 -4.39
CA TYR A 270 5.26 34.35 -3.71
C TYR A 270 4.70 34.83 -2.35
N ALA A 271 5.46 34.61 -1.27
CA ALA A 271 5.12 35.05 0.07
C ALA A 271 3.76 34.55 0.61
N GLY A 272 3.34 33.35 0.21
CA GLY A 272 2.09 32.72 0.62
C GLY A 272 2.07 32.22 2.07
N CYS A 273 3.23 31.82 2.60
CA CYS A 273 3.40 31.39 3.99
C CYS A 273 3.47 32.60 4.93
N GLN A 274 2.56 32.71 5.91
CA GLN A 274 2.61 33.81 6.88
C GLN A 274 3.76 33.67 7.88
N ASP A 275 4.14 32.45 8.21
CA ASP A 275 5.14 32.19 9.25
C ASP A 275 6.57 32.51 8.79
N THR A 276 6.84 32.48 7.48
CA THR A 276 8.18 32.66 6.90
C THR A 276 8.27 33.84 5.92
N ARG A 277 7.23 34.68 5.84
CA ARG A 277 7.24 35.90 5.03
C ARG A 277 7.95 37.03 5.75
#